data_AF-A0A9Q0GXJ2-F1
#
_entry.id   AF-A0A9Q0GXJ2-F1
#
_cell.length_a   1.000
_cell.length_b   1.000
_cell.length_c   1.000
_cell.angle_alpha   90.00
_cell.angle_beta   90.00
_cell.angle_gamma   90.00
#
_symmetry.space_group_name_H-M   'P 1'
#
loop_
_entity.id
_entity.type
_entity.pdbx_description
1 polymer ?
#
loop_
_entity_poly.entity_id
_entity_poly.type
_entity_poly.pdbx_seq_one_letter_code
_entity_poly.pdbx_strand_id
1 'polypeptide(L)'
;MKRWIPTLFLKKISSALLRDPWTIKKKLVGSDVNNLSKLILPTELVEKHVLPFFNAEEQHAVLKGERGLELKMKDLDQGTCHSLTCKKLDSSGSYRQGLNWISEFVKRRKLQKGDVIGMFWDNYNTRDNKYDTQGFCFSVLERYAPNSDAMLKQ
;
A
#
# COMPACT_ATOMS: atom_id res chain seq x y z
N MET A 1 -8.86 20.29 -18.30
CA MET A 1 -9.90 19.82 -17.35
C MET A 1 -9.43 20.11 -15.93
N LYS A 2 -10.20 20.88 -15.16
CA LYS A 2 -9.82 21.36 -13.83
C LYS A 2 -9.89 20.18 -12.84
N ARG A 3 -8.75 19.81 -12.24
CA ARG A 3 -8.65 18.77 -11.19
C ARG A 3 -9.46 19.23 -9.98
N TRP A 4 -10.59 18.59 -9.73
CA TRP A 4 -11.37 18.82 -8.51
C TRP A 4 -10.76 17.97 -7.39
N ILE A 5 -10.00 18.62 -6.51
CA ILE A 5 -9.58 18.05 -5.22
C ILE A 5 -10.51 18.67 -4.17
N PRO A 6 -11.33 17.89 -3.45
CA PRO A 6 -12.22 18.45 -2.42
C PRO A 6 -11.41 19.25 -1.40
N THR A 7 -11.80 20.49 -1.12
CA THR A 7 -11.10 21.40 -0.21
C THR A 7 -11.04 20.88 1.24
N LEU A 8 -11.91 19.95 1.60
CA LEU A 8 -11.87 19.17 2.86
C LEU A 8 -10.73 18.15 2.90
N PHE A 9 -10.36 17.55 1.76
CA PHE A 9 -9.23 16.64 1.62
C PHE A 9 -7.91 17.37 1.92
N LEU A 10 -7.75 18.58 1.37
CA LEU A 10 -6.57 19.43 1.62
C LEU A 10 -6.51 19.97 3.05
N LYS A 11 -7.64 20.41 3.62
CA LYS A 11 -7.69 20.96 4.99
C LYS A 11 -7.48 19.91 6.10
N LYS A 12 -7.75 18.61 5.84
CA LYS A 12 -7.54 17.56 6.83
C LYS A 12 -6.20 16.85 6.68
N ILE A 13 -5.70 16.74 5.44
CA ILE A 13 -4.30 16.37 5.17
C ILE A 13 -3.35 17.38 5.85
N SER A 14 -3.65 18.69 5.93
CA SER A 14 -2.80 19.65 6.66
C SER A 14 -2.70 19.37 8.17
N SER A 15 -3.74 18.84 8.80
CA SER A 15 -3.71 18.45 10.23
C SER A 15 -3.02 17.09 10.46
N ALA A 16 -3.12 16.18 9.48
CA ALA A 16 -2.44 14.89 9.51
C ALA A 16 -0.96 15.02 9.09
N LEU A 17 -0.59 15.98 8.24
CA LEU A 17 0.78 16.26 7.77
C LEU A 17 1.75 16.64 8.89
N LEU A 18 1.26 16.99 10.09
CA LEU A 18 2.08 17.16 11.28
C LEU A 18 2.57 15.82 11.87
N ARG A 19 2.02 14.68 11.44
CA ARG A 19 2.46 13.34 11.80
C ARG A 19 2.63 12.49 10.54
N ASP A 20 3.63 11.63 10.55
CA ASP A 20 3.83 10.70 9.46
C ASP A 20 2.60 9.79 9.28
N PRO A 21 1.87 9.84 8.14
CA PRO A 21 0.66 9.06 7.94
C PRO A 21 0.93 7.59 7.62
N TRP A 22 2.18 7.21 7.34
CA TRP A 22 2.55 5.88 6.87
C TRP A 22 2.62 4.88 8.02
N THR A 23 1.47 4.29 8.38
CA THR A 23 1.38 3.25 9.43
C THR A 23 2.11 1.96 9.05
N ILE A 24 2.36 1.74 7.76
CA ILE A 24 3.16 0.65 7.22
C ILE A 24 4.28 1.24 6.38
N LYS A 25 5.51 1.08 6.83
CA LYS A 25 6.71 1.37 6.03
C LYS A 25 7.46 0.08 5.75
N LYS A 26 7.87 -0.11 4.51
CA LYS A 26 8.58 -1.32 4.11
C LYS A 26 9.69 -1.00 3.12
N LYS A 27 10.89 -1.45 3.45
CA LYS A 27 12.00 -1.53 2.50
C LYS A 27 11.80 -2.78 1.64
N LEU A 28 11.75 -2.60 0.33
CA LEU A 28 11.51 -3.69 -0.62
C LEU A 28 12.73 -4.62 -0.66
N VAL A 29 12.48 -5.91 -0.50
CA VAL A 29 13.48 -6.97 -0.68
C VAL A 29 13.30 -7.69 -2.01
N GLY A 30 14.21 -8.60 -2.36
CA GLY A 30 14.19 -9.28 -3.67
C GLY A 30 12.88 -10.03 -3.96
N SER A 31 12.24 -10.59 -2.93
CA SER A 31 10.95 -11.28 -3.06
C SER A 31 9.75 -10.36 -3.27
N ASP A 32 9.92 -9.05 -3.10
CA ASP A 32 8.87 -8.06 -3.35
C ASP A 32 8.90 -7.52 -4.80
N VAL A 33 10.00 -7.72 -5.56
CA VAL A 33 10.20 -7.08 -6.89
C VAL A 33 10.63 -8.00 -8.05
N ASN A 34 10.99 -9.26 -7.80
CA ASN A 34 11.30 -10.29 -8.82
C ASN A 34 10.06 -10.83 -9.60
N ASN A 35 10.25 -11.67 -10.61
CA ASN A 35 9.15 -12.14 -11.48
C ASN A 35 8.12 -13.08 -10.82
N LEU A 36 8.46 -13.71 -9.70
CA LEU A 36 7.53 -14.51 -8.89
C LEU A 36 6.96 -13.71 -7.70
N SER A 37 7.23 -12.41 -7.68
CA SER A 37 7.10 -11.59 -6.48
C SER A 37 5.69 -11.31 -6.07
N LYS A 38 5.60 -11.09 -4.77
CA LYS A 38 4.40 -10.78 -4.04
C LYS A 38 4.86 -9.80 -2.99
N LEU A 39 4.11 -8.72 -2.79
CA LEU A 39 4.39 -7.86 -1.65
C LEU A 39 4.01 -8.64 -0.39
N ILE A 40 4.95 -8.79 0.54
CA ILE A 40 4.68 -9.37 1.86
C ILE A 40 4.70 -8.25 2.88
N LEU A 41 3.54 -7.92 3.46
CA LEU A 41 3.48 -6.88 4.50
C LEU A 41 3.80 -7.45 5.89
N PRO A 42 4.36 -6.61 6.80
CA PRO A 42 4.53 -6.99 8.20
C PRO A 42 3.19 -7.36 8.83
N THR A 43 3.09 -8.59 9.33
CA THR A 43 1.85 -9.18 9.88
C THR A 43 1.25 -8.30 10.98
N GLU A 44 2.06 -7.91 11.97
CA GLU A 44 1.60 -7.10 13.10
C GLU A 44 0.96 -5.78 12.65
N LEU A 45 1.54 -5.11 11.65
CA LEU A 45 1.04 -3.83 11.18
C LEU A 45 -0.28 -4.00 10.40
N VAL A 46 -0.45 -5.08 9.64
CA VAL A 46 -1.71 -5.38 8.96
C VAL A 46 -2.80 -5.71 9.97
N GLU A 47 -2.50 -6.57 10.94
CA GLU A 47 -3.45 -6.95 11.99
C GLU A 47 -3.88 -5.76 12.86
N LYS A 48 -2.97 -4.82 13.12
CA LYS A 48 -3.25 -3.64 13.93
C LYS A 48 -3.93 -2.50 13.17
N HIS A 49 -3.54 -2.26 11.92
CA HIS A 49 -3.91 -1.04 11.19
C HIS A 49 -4.85 -1.26 10.00
N VAL A 50 -5.16 -2.51 9.64
CA VAL A 50 -6.00 -2.84 8.47
C VAL A 50 -7.18 -3.71 8.87
N LEU A 51 -6.93 -4.88 9.44
CA LEU A 51 -7.99 -5.85 9.75
C LEU A 51 -9.12 -5.34 10.65
N PRO A 52 -8.90 -4.43 11.63
CA PRO A 52 -9.98 -3.93 12.48
C PRO A 52 -11.08 -3.20 11.69
N PHE A 53 -10.84 -2.84 10.43
CA PHE A 53 -11.82 -2.20 9.56
C PHE A 53 -12.62 -3.19 8.70
N PHE A 54 -12.28 -4.48 8.74
CA PHE A 54 -12.97 -5.51 7.96
C PHE A 54 -14.11 -6.12 8.78
N ASN A 55 -15.23 -6.37 8.11
CA ASN A 55 -16.33 -7.16 8.67
C ASN A 55 -15.93 -8.65 8.78
N ALA A 56 -16.79 -9.46 9.41
CA ALA A 56 -16.48 -10.87 9.67
C ALA A 56 -16.24 -11.70 8.38
N GLU A 57 -16.97 -11.40 7.30
CA GLU A 57 -16.82 -12.08 6.01
C GLU A 57 -15.50 -11.68 5.33
N GLU A 58 -15.18 -10.39 5.33
CA GLU A 58 -13.92 -9.87 4.78
C GLU A 58 -12.70 -10.42 5.55
N GLN A 59 -12.77 -10.46 6.88
CA GLN A 59 -11.73 -11.08 7.70
C GLN A 59 -11.61 -12.57 7.38
N HIS A 60 -12.71 -13.30 7.25
CA HIS A 60 -12.68 -14.70 6.86
C HIS A 60 -12.00 -14.89 5.49
N ALA A 61 -12.38 -14.08 4.49
CA ALA A 61 -11.81 -14.13 3.16
C ALA A 61 -10.29 -13.91 3.15
N VAL A 62 -9.78 -12.96 3.94
CA VAL A 62 -8.35 -12.70 4.04
C VAL A 62 -7.60 -13.76 4.84
N LEU A 63 -8.16 -14.22 5.96
CA LEU A 63 -7.47 -15.09 6.92
C LEU A 63 -7.51 -16.56 6.54
N LYS A 64 -8.61 -17.01 5.91
CA LYS A 64 -8.89 -18.43 5.65
C LYS A 64 -9.32 -18.70 4.21
N GLY A 65 -9.75 -17.68 3.47
CA GLY A 65 -10.24 -17.84 2.11
C GLY A 65 -9.16 -18.27 1.12
N GLU A 66 -9.47 -19.25 0.27
CA GLU A 66 -8.54 -19.73 -0.75
C GLU A 66 -8.10 -18.63 -1.71
N ARG A 67 -9.05 -17.80 -2.14
CA ARG A 67 -8.84 -16.70 -3.10
C ARG A 67 -8.34 -15.40 -2.45
N GLY A 68 -8.44 -15.24 -1.13
CA GLY A 68 -8.22 -13.95 -0.48
C GLY A 68 -9.35 -12.94 -0.74
N LEU A 69 -9.07 -11.67 -0.42
CA LEU A 69 -9.98 -10.54 -0.62
C LEU A 69 -9.37 -9.55 -1.63
N GLU A 70 -10.14 -9.13 -2.63
CA GLU A 70 -9.72 -8.06 -3.54
C GLU A 70 -9.91 -6.69 -2.88
N LEU A 71 -8.82 -5.94 -2.77
CA LEU A 71 -8.77 -4.62 -2.15
C LEU A 71 -8.27 -3.58 -3.14
N LYS A 72 -8.69 -2.33 -2.96
CA LYS A 72 -8.16 -1.21 -3.72
C LYS A 72 -6.84 -0.71 -3.13
N MET A 73 -5.94 -0.28 -4.01
CA MET A 73 -4.72 0.44 -3.66
C MET A 73 -4.62 1.72 -4.48
N LYS A 74 -4.64 2.85 -3.79
CA LYS A 74 -4.56 4.21 -4.31
C LYS A 74 -3.08 4.64 -4.33
N ASP A 75 -2.49 4.73 -5.51
CA ASP A 75 -1.16 5.32 -5.72
C ASP A 75 -1.28 6.85 -5.66
N LEU A 76 -0.88 7.42 -4.53
CA LEU A 76 -1.04 8.85 -4.24
C LEU A 76 -0.09 9.72 -5.08
N ASP A 77 1.05 9.19 -5.48
CA ASP A 77 2.05 9.91 -6.26
C ASP A 77 1.57 10.12 -7.71
N GLN A 78 0.84 9.15 -8.27
CA GLN A 78 0.31 9.20 -9.65
C GLN A 78 -1.20 9.45 -9.73
N GLY A 79 -1.93 9.44 -8.60
CA GLY A 79 -3.38 9.61 -8.56
C GLY A 79 -4.15 8.49 -9.26
N THR A 80 -3.66 7.24 -9.16
CA THR A 80 -4.27 6.06 -9.82
C THR A 80 -4.76 5.05 -8.79
N CYS A 81 -5.73 4.21 -9.14
CA CYS A 81 -6.31 3.21 -8.25
C CYS A 81 -6.28 1.83 -8.91
N HIS A 82 -5.79 0.84 -8.19
CA HIS A 82 -5.53 -0.51 -8.69
C HIS A 82 -6.12 -1.56 -7.75
N SER A 83 -6.50 -2.72 -8.27
CA SER A 83 -6.97 -3.84 -7.46
C SER A 83 -5.83 -4.79 -7.11
N LEU A 84 -5.75 -5.21 -5.84
CA LEU A 84 -4.79 -6.20 -5.35
C LEU A 84 -5.48 -7.22 -4.45
N THR A 85 -5.10 -8.48 -4.58
CA THR A 85 -5.63 -9.54 -3.71
C THR A 85 -4.84 -9.62 -2.41
N CYS A 86 -5.49 -9.44 -1.27
CA CYS A 86 -4.90 -9.63 0.06
C CYS A 86 -5.25 -11.01 0.63
N LYS A 87 -4.25 -11.76 1.10
CA LYS A 87 -4.44 -13.07 1.72
C LYS A 87 -3.36 -13.35 2.77
N LYS A 88 -3.73 -13.93 3.91
CA LYS A 88 -2.78 -14.49 4.89
C LYS A 88 -2.27 -15.85 4.36
N LEU A 89 -0.97 -16.04 4.36
CA LEU A 89 -0.33 -17.28 3.90
C LEU A 89 -0.26 -18.29 5.03
N ASP A 90 -0.88 -19.46 4.85
CA ASP A 90 -0.95 -20.52 5.86
C ASP A 90 0.44 -21.00 6.31
N SER A 91 1.42 -21.03 5.40
CA SER A 91 2.77 -21.53 5.66
C SER A 91 3.66 -20.59 6.47
N SER A 92 3.37 -19.28 6.48
CA SER A 92 4.25 -18.26 7.11
C SER A 92 3.51 -17.27 8.01
N GLY A 93 2.18 -17.30 8.04
CA GLY A 93 1.34 -16.33 8.75
C GLY A 93 1.42 -14.91 8.19
N SER A 94 2.13 -14.69 7.07
CA SER A 94 2.34 -13.37 6.49
C SER A 94 1.23 -12.94 5.54
N TYR A 95 0.96 -11.63 5.47
CA TYR A 95 -0.04 -11.10 4.53
C TYR A 95 0.60 -10.80 3.19
N ARG A 96 0.01 -11.37 2.15
CA ARG A 96 0.45 -11.27 0.77
C ARG A 96 -0.51 -10.38 -0.01
N GLN A 97 0.02 -9.39 -0.73
CA GLN A 97 -0.71 -8.69 -1.80
C GLN A 97 -0.30 -9.30 -3.16
N GLY A 98 -1.29 -9.84 -3.88
CA GLY A 98 -1.12 -10.75 -4.99
C GLY A 98 -1.74 -10.32 -6.33
N LEU A 99 -1.37 -11.11 -7.35
CA LEU A 99 -1.63 -11.07 -8.81
C LEU A 99 -1.24 -9.78 -9.55
N ASN A 100 -1.62 -8.62 -9.05
CA ASN A 100 -1.46 -7.36 -9.79
C ASN A 100 -0.32 -6.48 -9.27
N TRP A 101 0.34 -6.85 -8.17
CA TRP A 101 1.44 -6.06 -7.60
C TRP A 101 2.55 -5.80 -8.63
N ILE A 102 2.91 -6.81 -9.41
CA ILE A 102 4.01 -6.71 -10.36
C ILE A 102 3.65 -5.84 -11.55
N SER A 103 2.49 -6.04 -12.17
CA SER A 103 2.06 -5.24 -13.32
C SER A 103 1.77 -3.81 -12.91
N GLU A 104 0.99 -3.61 -11.84
CA GLU A 104 0.45 -2.31 -11.47
C GLU A 104 1.40 -1.44 -10.65
N PHE A 105 2.39 -2.03 -9.98
CA PHE A 105 3.28 -1.24 -9.13
C PHE A 105 4.74 -1.46 -9.52
N VAL A 106 5.25 -2.69 -9.49
CA VAL A 106 6.70 -2.91 -9.71
C VAL A 106 7.13 -2.43 -11.10
N LYS A 107 6.45 -2.87 -12.17
CA LYS A 107 6.79 -2.46 -13.54
C LYS A 107 6.44 -1.00 -13.79
N ARG A 108 5.21 -0.58 -13.48
CA ARG A 108 4.72 0.79 -13.73
C ARG A 108 5.53 1.86 -12.99
N ARG A 109 5.90 1.59 -11.73
CA ARG A 109 6.64 2.52 -10.87
C ARG A 109 8.15 2.29 -10.90
N LYS A 110 8.63 1.31 -11.66
CA LYS A 110 10.05 0.89 -11.69
C LYS A 110 10.58 0.67 -10.27
N LEU A 111 9.83 -0.07 -9.45
CA LEU A 111 10.26 -0.38 -8.08
C LEU A 111 11.43 -1.36 -8.13
N GLN A 112 12.39 -1.17 -7.25
CA GLN A 112 13.56 -2.04 -7.14
C GLN A 112 13.85 -2.41 -5.68
N LYS A 113 14.68 -3.44 -5.51
CA LYS A 113 15.18 -3.84 -4.19
C LYS A 113 15.87 -2.63 -3.55
N GLY A 114 15.49 -2.34 -2.31
CA GLY A 114 16.04 -1.23 -1.53
C GLY A 114 15.16 0.02 -1.51
N ASP A 115 14.20 0.18 -2.42
CA ASP A 115 13.22 1.27 -2.34
C ASP A 115 12.41 1.15 -1.04
N VAL A 116 12.04 2.28 -0.44
CA VAL A 116 11.15 2.33 0.73
C VAL A 116 9.79 2.81 0.30
N ILE A 117 8.77 2.00 0.58
CA ILE A 117 7.37 2.35 0.32
C ILE A 117 6.64 2.66 1.62
N GLY A 118 5.65 3.55 1.51
CA GLY A 118 4.75 3.94 2.58
C GLY A 118 3.34 3.53 2.23
N MET A 119 2.65 2.95 3.19
CA MET A 119 1.27 2.53 3.06
C MET A 119 0.47 2.86 4.33
N PHE A 120 -0.81 3.14 4.16
CA PHE A 120 -1.79 3.20 5.26
C PHE A 120 -3.16 2.75 4.75
N TRP A 121 -4.04 2.34 5.65
CA TRP A 121 -5.42 2.01 5.31
C TRP A 121 -6.30 3.26 5.34
N ASP A 122 -6.92 3.58 4.21
CA ASP A 122 -7.92 4.63 4.09
C ASP A 122 -9.29 4.03 4.40
N ASN A 123 -9.76 4.26 5.63
CA ASN A 123 -11.08 3.86 6.10
C ASN A 123 -12.15 4.95 5.91
N TYR A 124 -11.81 6.07 5.27
CA TYR A 124 -12.77 7.16 5.09
C TYR A 124 -13.73 6.81 3.95
N ASN A 125 -14.91 6.34 4.35
CA ASN A 125 -16.05 6.32 3.46
C ASN A 125 -16.59 7.76 3.41
N THR A 126 -16.20 8.56 2.42
CA THR A 126 -16.80 9.88 2.27
C THR A 126 -18.26 9.66 1.87
N ARG A 127 -19.20 10.02 2.76
CA ARG A 127 -20.65 9.89 2.55
C ARG A 127 -21.12 10.52 1.22
N ASP A 128 -20.34 11.44 0.68
CA ASP A 128 -20.65 12.22 -0.51
C ASP A 128 -20.05 11.65 -1.81
N ASN A 129 -19.23 10.59 -1.75
CA ASN A 129 -18.67 9.97 -2.94
C ASN A 129 -18.71 8.44 -2.86
N LYS A 130 -19.77 7.85 -3.43
CA LYS A 130 -19.94 6.39 -3.56
C LYS A 130 -18.82 5.69 -4.35
N TYR A 131 -17.94 6.43 -5.02
CA TYR A 131 -16.79 5.90 -5.74
C TYR A 131 -15.51 5.91 -4.91
N ASP A 132 -15.51 6.57 -3.75
CA ASP A 132 -14.38 6.59 -2.83
C ASP A 132 -14.43 5.33 -1.97
N THR A 133 -13.81 4.28 -2.48
CA THR A 133 -13.75 2.97 -1.82
C THR A 133 -12.61 2.95 -0.83
N GLN A 134 -12.83 2.26 0.30
CA GLN A 134 -11.76 1.99 1.27
C GLN A 134 -10.65 1.17 0.61
N GLY A 135 -9.43 1.37 1.05
CA GLY A 135 -8.29 0.70 0.45
C GLY A 135 -6.95 1.12 1.03
N PHE A 136 -5.90 0.50 0.54
CA PHE A 136 -4.54 0.95 0.82
C PHE A 136 -4.25 2.26 0.09
N CYS A 137 -3.67 3.22 0.78
CA CYS A 137 -2.93 4.30 0.14
C CYS A 137 -1.46 3.89 0.01
N PHE A 138 -0.82 4.30 -1.08
CA PHE A 138 0.55 3.92 -1.43
C PHE A 138 1.34 5.14 -1.94
N SER A 139 2.61 5.23 -1.53
CA SER A 139 3.60 6.17 -2.08
C SER A 139 5.01 5.55 -1.98
N VAL A 140 5.92 6.00 -2.85
CA VAL A 140 7.35 5.69 -2.72
C VAL A 140 8.01 6.79 -1.89
N LEU A 141 8.48 6.43 -0.69
CA LEU A 141 9.06 7.36 0.28
C LEU A 141 10.54 7.63 -0.01
N GLU A 142 11.26 6.59 -0.41
CA GLU A 142 12.69 6.68 -0.70
C GLU A 142 13.03 5.76 -1.87
N ARG A 143 13.83 6.25 -2.81
CA ARG A 143 14.39 5.44 -3.88
C ARG A 143 15.75 4.93 -3.47
N TYR A 144 16.02 3.67 -3.76
CA TYR A 144 17.36 3.11 -3.62
C TYR A 144 18.33 3.87 -4.53
N ALA A 145 19.32 4.51 -3.90
CA ALA A 145 20.45 5.13 -4.58
C ALA A 145 21.72 4.40 -4.15
N PRO A 146 22.36 3.62 -5.04
CA PRO A 146 23.57 2.87 -4.68
C PRO A 146 24.79 3.74 -4.32
N ASN A 147 24.75 5.07 -4.56
CA ASN A 147 25.94 5.93 -4.57
C ASN A 147 25.91 7.16 -3.63
N SER A 148 24.99 7.25 -2.67
CA SER A 148 24.97 8.41 -1.75
C SER A 148 26.22 8.50 -0.84
N ASP A 149 26.92 7.39 -0.59
CA ASP A 149 28.16 7.37 0.19
C ASP A 149 29.44 7.62 -0.64
N ALA A 150 29.36 7.55 -1.97
CA ALA A 150 30.53 7.70 -2.85
C ALA A 150 30.81 9.16 -3.24
N MET A 151 29.85 10.07 -3.05
CA MET A 151 29.97 11.49 -3.43
C MET A 151 30.51 12.40 -2.31
N LEU A 152 30.68 11.89 -1.09
CA LEU A 152 31.26 12.63 0.04
C LEU A 152 32.76 12.36 0.25
N LYS A 153 33.42 11.69 -0.71
CA LYS A 153 34.86 11.41 -0.71
C LYS A 153 35.56 11.93 -1.96
N GLN A 154 35.27 13.18 -2.35
CA GLN A 154 36.11 13.95 -3.28
C GLN A 154 36.41 15.32 -2.68
#